data_AF-A0A9E4Q0N3-F1
#
_entry.id   AF-A0A9E4Q0N3-F1
#
_cell.length_a   1.000
_cell.length_b   1.000
_cell.length_c   1.000
_cell.angle_alpha   90.00
_cell.angle_beta   90.00
_cell.angle_gamma   90.00
#
_symmetry.space_group_name_H-M   'P 1'
#
loop_
_entity.id
_entity.type
_entity.pdbx_description
1 polymer ?
#
loop_
_entity_poly.entity_id
_entity_poly.type
_entity_poly.pdbx_seq_one_letter_code
_entity_poly.pdbx_strand_id
1 'polypeptide(L)' 'RDPATAALAAVVFTAYQPNKVVASLDTDAGDEAAAGLPLLEARGLVDGRPAAYVCENYACQTPATDAETLMEQLRV' A
#
# COMPACT_ATOMS: atom_id res chain seq x y z
N ARG A 1 6.23 -0.72 -13.04
CA ARG A 1 6.17 -1.39 -11.72
C ARG A 1 7.55 -1.69 -11.13
N ASP A 2 7.92 -0.89 -10.15
CA ASP A 2 9.14 -0.98 -9.34
C ASP A 2 9.25 -2.31 -8.53
N PRO A 3 10.46 -2.91 -8.37
CA PRO A 3 10.67 -4.16 -7.64
C PRO A 3 10.37 -4.07 -6.14
N ALA A 4 10.57 -2.93 -5.48
CA ALA A 4 10.20 -2.74 -4.08
C ALA A 4 8.67 -2.66 -3.92
N THR A 5 7.95 -2.02 -4.86
CA THR A 5 6.48 -2.11 -4.92
C THR A 5 6.01 -3.55 -5.12
N ALA A 6 6.72 -4.35 -5.93
CA ALA A 6 6.41 -5.76 -6.12
C ALA A 6 6.61 -6.59 -4.83
N ALA A 7 7.66 -6.31 -4.04
CA ALA A 7 7.91 -6.96 -2.76
C ALA A 7 6.80 -6.68 -1.74
N LEU A 8 6.35 -5.44 -1.61
CA LEU A 8 5.23 -5.08 -0.73
C LEU A 8 3.93 -5.77 -1.18
N ALA A 9 3.66 -5.78 -2.48
CA ALA A 9 2.48 -6.46 -3.01
C ALA A 9 2.49 -7.97 -2.77
N ALA A 10 3.66 -8.61 -2.85
CA ALA A 10 3.78 -10.03 -2.53
C ALA A 10 3.31 -10.30 -1.09
N VAL A 11 3.75 -9.49 -0.12
CA VAL A 11 3.30 -9.58 1.28
C VAL A 11 1.78 -9.45 1.38
N VAL A 12 1.18 -8.44 0.73
CA VAL A 12 -0.29 -8.25 0.74
C VAL A 12 -1.02 -9.52 0.30
N PHE A 13 -0.50 -10.26 -0.67
CA PHE A 13 -1.16 -11.46 -1.22
C PHE A 13 -0.68 -12.79 -0.61
N THR A 14 0.18 -12.78 0.41
CA THR A 14 0.62 -14.02 1.07
C THR A 14 -0.42 -14.63 2.00
N ALA A 15 -1.17 -13.81 2.74
CA ALA A 15 -2.18 -14.27 3.68
C ALA A 15 -3.60 -13.89 3.25
N TYR A 16 -4.53 -14.82 3.44
CA TYR A 16 -5.95 -14.53 3.27
C TYR A 16 -6.43 -13.61 4.40
N GLN A 17 -7.05 -12.50 4.02
CA GLN A 17 -7.76 -11.63 4.95
C GLN A 17 -9.16 -11.33 4.39
N PRO A 18 -10.23 -11.65 5.13
CA PRO A 18 -11.58 -11.35 4.68
C PRO A 18 -11.79 -9.84 4.57
N ASN A 19 -12.56 -9.42 3.55
CA ASN A 19 -12.93 -8.02 3.28
C ASN A 19 -11.76 -7.07 2.97
N LYS A 20 -10.55 -7.58 2.68
CA LYS A 20 -9.40 -6.77 2.28
C LYS A 20 -9.63 -6.14 0.90
N VAL A 21 -9.56 -4.81 0.83
CA VAL A 21 -9.57 -4.04 -0.42
C VAL A 21 -8.15 -3.56 -0.70
N VAL A 22 -7.66 -3.76 -1.93
CA VAL A 22 -6.31 -3.37 -2.33
C VAL A 22 -6.41 -2.43 -3.52
N ALA A 23 -5.82 -1.24 -3.39
CA ALA A 23 -5.59 -0.30 -4.47
C ALA A 23 -4.08 -0.05 -4.60
N SER A 24 -3.60 0.11 -5.83
CA SER A 24 -2.19 0.37 -6.11
C SER A 24 -2.10 1.52 -7.10
N LEU A 25 -1.18 2.44 -6.86
CA LEU A 25 -0.77 3.46 -7.80
C LEU A 25 0.55 3.04 -8.44
N ASP A 26 0.69 3.17 -9.76
CA ASP A 26 2.01 3.17 -10.39
C ASP A 26 2.50 4.61 -10.46
N THR A 27 3.64 4.90 -9.83
CA THR A 27 4.20 6.26 -9.77
C THR A 27 4.63 6.77 -11.14
N ASP A 28 4.86 5.86 -12.09
CA ASP A 28 5.18 6.18 -13.48
C ASP A 28 3.94 6.63 -14.28
N ALA A 29 2.74 6.34 -13.78
CA ALA A 29 1.47 6.66 -14.46
C ALA A 29 0.97 8.09 -14.19
N GLY A 30 1.66 8.85 -13.30
CA GLY A 30 1.31 10.22 -12.95
C GLY A 30 0.06 10.36 -12.06
N ASP A 31 -0.19 11.59 -11.58
CA ASP A 31 -1.26 11.89 -10.62
C ASP A 31 -2.67 11.61 -11.16
N GLU A 32 -2.86 11.60 -12.48
CA GLU A 32 -4.15 11.24 -13.11
C GLU A 32 -4.56 9.79 -12.83
N ALA A 33 -3.62 8.88 -12.60
CA ALA A 33 -3.93 7.50 -12.24
C ALA A 33 -4.47 7.37 -10.80
N ALA A 34 -4.15 8.33 -9.92
CA ALA A 34 -4.74 8.43 -8.59
C ALA A 34 -6.07 9.21 -8.61
N ALA A 35 -6.29 10.05 -9.62
CA ALA A 35 -7.49 10.85 -9.76
C ALA A 35 -8.74 9.96 -9.91
N GLY A 36 -9.69 10.11 -8.99
CA GLY A 36 -10.93 9.33 -8.96
C GLY A 36 -10.90 8.09 -8.08
N LEU A 37 -9.79 7.81 -7.39
CA LEU A 37 -9.69 6.76 -6.38
C LEU A 37 -9.47 7.40 -4.99
N PRO A 38 -10.53 7.66 -4.21
CA PRO A 38 -10.42 8.23 -2.86
C PRO A 38 -9.53 7.42 -1.90
N LEU A 39 -9.30 6.13 -2.19
CA LEU A 39 -8.38 5.26 -1.45
C LEU A 39 -6.89 5.53 -1.71
N LEU A 40 -6.55 6.27 -2.77
CA LEU A 40 -5.17 6.59 -3.14
C LEU A 40 -4.82 8.07 -2.91
N GLU A 41 -5.81 8.92 -2.65
CA GLU A 41 -5.59 10.33 -2.30
C GLU A 41 -4.63 10.45 -1.11
N ALA A 42 -3.63 11.33 -1.26
CA ALA A 42 -2.58 11.61 -0.28
C ALA A 42 -1.73 10.40 0.18
N ARG A 43 -1.70 9.30 -0.58
CA ARG A 43 -0.95 8.07 -0.25
C ARG A 43 0.15 7.82 -1.27
N GLY A 44 1.14 8.71 -1.25
CA GLY A 44 2.28 8.71 -2.16
C GLY A 44 3.48 7.91 -1.65
N LEU A 45 4.65 8.27 -2.13
CA LEU A 45 5.92 7.73 -1.66
C LEU A 45 6.28 8.28 -0.27
N VAL A 46 7.04 7.51 0.50
CA VAL A 46 7.63 7.96 1.77
C VAL A 46 9.14 8.04 1.60
N ASP A 47 9.69 9.24 1.73
CA ASP A 47 11.12 9.52 1.46
C ASP A 47 11.57 9.02 0.07
N GLY A 48 10.70 9.11 -0.93
CA GLY A 48 10.95 8.62 -2.29
C GLY A 48 10.90 7.10 -2.45
N ARG A 49 10.53 6.34 -1.40
CA ARG A 49 10.39 4.88 -1.43
C ARG A 49 8.93 4.47 -1.55
N PRO A 50 8.63 3.34 -2.23
CA PRO A 50 7.30 2.76 -2.22
C PRO A 50 6.81 2.51 -0.79
N ALA A 51 5.54 2.82 -0.56
CA ALA A 51 4.91 2.69 0.75
C ALA A 51 3.56 1.97 0.62
N ALA A 52 3.28 1.09 1.58
CA ALA A 52 1.99 0.47 1.78
C ALA A 52 1.26 1.16 2.94
N TYR A 53 -0.01 1.49 2.72
CA TYR A 53 -0.87 2.14 3.70
C TYR A 53 -1.94 1.14 4.15
N VAL A 54 -1.82 0.63 5.38
CA VAL A 54 -2.81 -0.27 5.98
C VAL A 54 -3.78 0.57 6.81
N CYS A 55 -5.05 0.57 6.40
CA CYS A 55 -6.10 1.31 7.09
C CYS A 55 -7.22 0.36 7.52
N GLU A 56 -7.61 0.45 8.79
CA GLU A 56 -8.64 -0.34 9.44
C GLU A 56 -9.47 0.55 10.37
N ASN A 57 -10.77 0.29 10.49
CA ASN A 57 -11.65 1.05 11.40
C ASN A 57 -11.52 2.59 11.26
N TYR A 58 -11.41 3.09 10.02
CA TYR A 58 -11.25 4.52 9.71
C TYR A 58 -9.94 5.16 10.19
N ALA A 59 -8.96 4.36 10.63
CA ALA A 59 -7.63 4.80 10.99
C ALA A 59 -6.59 4.13 10.10
N CYS A 60 -5.50 4.84 9.78
CA CYS A 60 -4.37 4.25 9.08
C CYS A 60 -3.20 4.08 10.05
N GLN A 61 -2.50 2.95 9.92
CA GLN A 61 -1.25 2.72 10.62
C GLN A 61 -0.13 3.55 9.98
N THR A 62 1.06 3.55 10.60
CA THR A 62 2.24 4.20 10.02
C THR A 62 2.58 3.56 8.67
N PRO A 63 2.86 4.31 7.60
CA PRO A 63 3.14 3.72 6.29
C PRO A 63 4.33 2.75 6.34
N ALA A 64 4.17 1.56 5.77
CA ALA A 64 5.22 0.54 5.73
C ALA A 64 6.02 0.65 4.42
N THR A 65 7.34 0.79 4.53
CA THR A 65 8.25 0.88 3.37
C THR A 65 9.05 -0.40 3.11
N ASP A 66 8.82 -1.43 3.90
CA ASP A 66 9.51 -2.72 3.85
C ASP A 66 8.54 -3.85 4.17
N ALA A 67 8.93 -5.07 3.77
CA ALA A 67 8.10 -6.26 3.88
C ALA A 67 7.85 -6.69 5.33
N GLU A 68 8.83 -6.50 6.22
CA GLU A 68 8.73 -6.94 7.61
C GLU A 68 7.69 -6.12 8.37
N THR A 69 7.79 -4.79 8.29
CA THR A 69 6.80 -3.87 8.85
C THR A 69 5.41 -4.17 8.30
N LEU A 70 5.27 -4.34 6.98
CA LEU A 70 3.96 -4.63 6.37
C LEU A 70 3.38 -5.97 6.83
N MET A 71 4.20 -7.00 7.00
CA MET A 71 3.73 -8.29 7.53
C MET A 71 3.19 -8.14 8.94
N GLU A 72 3.85 -7.36 9.80
CA GLU A 72 3.37 -7.12 11.17
C GLU A 72 2.01 -6.43 11.19
N GLN A 73 1.82 -5.41 10.34
CA GLN A 73 0.55 -4.68 10.24
C GLN A 73 -0.61 -5.54 9.73
N LEU A 74 -0.30 -6.59 8.96
CA LEU A 74 -1.28 -7.52 8.37
C LEU A 74 -1.49 -8.80 9.20
N ARG A 75 -0.83 -8.95 10.35
CA ARG A 75 -1.09 -10.06 11.28
C ARG A 75 -2.32 -9.71 12.14
N VAL A 76 -3.51 -10.01 11.61
CA VAL A 76 -4.79 -9.95 12.33
C VAL A 76 -5.27 -11.36 12.64
#